data_AF-E0SNQ3-F1
#
_entry.id   AF-E0SNQ3-F1
#
_cell.length_a   1.000
_cell.length_b   1.000
_cell.length_c   1.000
_cell.angle_alpha   90.00
_cell.angle_beta   90.00
_cell.angle_gamma   90.00
#
_symmetry.space_group_name_H-M   'P 1'
#
loop_
_entity.id
_entity.type
_entity.pdbx_description
1 polymer ?
#
loop_
_entity_poly.entity_id
_entity_poly.type
_entity_poly.pdbx_seq_one_letter_code
_entity_poly.pdbx_strand_id
1 'polypeptide(L)'
;MNIDAILTSFIMIIIGIVMSLFGYAMSRLLTALAMAAITFYLSIQYLYAHTHSLVFSSILAIFIALVIGGISFVFYRAMLGIAIGIIISTIISRAYGFSGIQLIALAVVFSAIAYFLSKYIVVIALALLGSAMIYLGLVRLGIDIFFSLIISAIMFVAGVYIQFRG
;
A
#
# COMPACT_ATOMS: atom_id res chain seq x y z
N MET A 1 16.34 24.84 -18.11
CA MET A 1 15.64 23.63 -17.62
C MET A 1 14.63 23.22 -18.69
N ASN A 2 14.61 21.95 -19.12
CA ASN A 2 13.67 21.49 -20.16
C ASN A 2 12.22 21.57 -19.65
N ILE A 3 11.27 21.88 -20.54
CA ILE A 3 9.83 21.94 -20.22
C ILE A 3 9.35 20.61 -19.63
N ASP A 4 9.84 19.49 -20.15
CA ASP A 4 9.50 18.15 -19.64
C ASP A 4 9.98 17.93 -18.20
N ALA A 5 11.14 18.49 -17.84
CA ALA A 5 11.69 18.39 -16.48
C ALA A 5 10.89 19.25 -15.47
N ILE A 6 10.39 20.40 -15.93
CA ILE A 6 9.48 21.24 -15.13
C ILE A 6 8.17 20.48 -14.89
N LEU A 7 7.56 19.97 -15.97
CA LEU A 7 6.27 19.28 -15.92
C LEU A 7 6.33 18.04 -15.01
N THR A 8 7.36 17.20 -15.16
CA THR A 8 7.55 16.02 -14.32
C THR A 8 7.75 16.37 -12.84
N SER A 9 8.44 17.48 -12.54
CA SER A 9 8.62 17.93 -11.16
C SER A 9 7.31 18.42 -10.53
N PHE A 10 6.48 19.15 -11.28
CA PHE A 10 5.14 19.54 -10.81
C PHE A 10 4.24 18.33 -10.57
N ILE A 11 4.24 17.36 -11.50
CA ILE A 11 3.48 16.10 -11.33
C ILE A 11 3.94 15.36 -10.08
N MET A 12 5.25 15.25 -9.84
CA MET A 12 5.79 14.62 -8.63
C MET A 12 5.33 15.33 -7.35
N ILE A 13 5.32 16.66 -7.31
CA ILE A 13 4.86 17.43 -6.14
C ILE A 13 3.37 17.19 -5.90
N ILE A 14 2.54 17.23 -6.95
CA ILE A 14 1.10 17.02 -6.84
C ILE A 14 0.81 15.59 -6.34
N ILE A 15 1.42 14.57 -6.95
CA ILE A 15 1.27 13.19 -6.51
C ILE A 15 1.78 13.04 -5.06
N GLY A 16 2.90 13.67 -4.73
CA GLY A 16 3.48 13.66 -3.38
C GLY A 16 2.54 14.25 -2.33
N ILE A 17 1.88 15.37 -2.63
CA ILE A 17 0.86 15.98 -1.75
C ILE A 17 -0.33 15.03 -1.58
N VAL A 18 -0.84 14.45 -2.67
CA VAL A 18 -1.96 13.51 -2.62
C VAL A 18 -1.62 12.27 -1.80
N MET A 19 -0.43 11.68 -2.01
CA MET A 19 0.02 10.52 -1.24
C MET A 19 0.27 10.87 0.24
N SER A 20 0.78 12.07 0.53
CA SER A 20 1.04 12.49 1.91
C SER A 20 -0.24 12.78 2.70
N LEU A 21 -1.25 13.37 2.06
CA LEU A 21 -2.49 13.77 2.74
C LEU A 21 -3.56 12.67 2.71
N PHE A 22 -3.63 11.89 1.64
CA PHE A 22 -4.69 10.91 1.39
C PHE A 22 -4.16 9.48 1.22
N GLY A 23 -2.93 9.21 1.65
CA GLY A 23 -2.24 7.94 1.48
C GLY A 23 -3.10 6.73 1.87
N TYR A 24 -3.69 6.73 3.06
CA TYR A 24 -4.54 5.63 3.53
C TYR A 24 -5.73 5.34 2.62
N ALA A 25 -6.45 6.38 2.19
CA ALA A 25 -7.58 6.23 1.28
C ALA A 25 -7.12 5.73 -0.10
N MET A 26 -5.99 6.23 -0.59
CA MET A 26 -5.38 5.77 -1.85
C MET A 26 -4.91 4.32 -1.76
N SER A 27 -4.27 3.91 -0.67
CA SER A 27 -3.86 2.52 -0.47
C SER A 27 -5.06 1.59 -0.48
N ARG A 28 -6.14 1.96 0.23
CA ARG A 28 -7.39 1.18 0.21
C ARG A 28 -7.95 1.03 -1.20
N LEU A 29 -7.96 2.12 -1.96
CA LEU A 29 -8.48 2.14 -3.33
C LEU A 29 -7.59 1.33 -4.28
N LEU A 30 -6.26 1.47 -4.19
CA LEU A 30 -5.30 0.74 -5.02
C LEU A 30 -5.35 -0.76 -4.73
N THR A 31 -5.42 -1.16 -3.45
CA THR A 31 -5.59 -2.56 -3.07
C THR A 31 -6.92 -3.11 -3.59
N ALA A 32 -8.01 -2.34 -3.46
CA ALA A 32 -9.31 -2.72 -3.98
C ALA A 32 -9.31 -2.91 -5.50
N LEU A 33 -8.70 -1.99 -6.24
CA LEU A 33 -8.55 -2.10 -7.69
C LEU A 33 -7.68 -3.27 -8.11
N ALA A 34 -6.53 -3.46 -7.46
CA ALA A 34 -5.61 -4.56 -7.76
C ALA A 34 -6.29 -5.91 -7.53
N MET A 35 -6.97 -6.07 -6.39
CA MET A 35 -7.66 -7.31 -6.06
C MET A 35 -8.90 -7.52 -6.93
N ALA A 36 -9.64 -6.48 -7.29
CA ALA A 36 -10.72 -6.56 -8.26
C ALA A 36 -10.20 -7.03 -9.63
N ALA A 37 -9.07 -6.49 -10.11
CA ALA A 37 -8.48 -6.88 -11.38
C ALA A 37 -7.98 -8.34 -11.39
N ILE A 38 -7.29 -8.77 -10.33
CA ILE A 38 -6.84 -10.17 -10.17
C ILE A 38 -8.03 -11.11 -10.12
N THR A 39 -9.04 -10.77 -9.29
CA THR A 39 -10.25 -11.58 -9.15
C THR A 39 -11.01 -11.67 -10.46
N PHE A 40 -11.19 -10.55 -11.17
CA PHE A 40 -11.83 -10.52 -12.48
C PHE A 40 -11.13 -11.44 -13.48
N TYR A 41 -9.80 -11.35 -13.56
CA TYR A 41 -9.00 -12.19 -14.45
C TYR A 41 -9.17 -13.69 -14.12
N LEU A 42 -9.02 -14.07 -12.85
CA LEU A 42 -9.20 -15.45 -12.41
C LEU A 42 -10.63 -15.93 -12.66
N SER A 43 -11.63 -15.13 -12.28
CA SER A 43 -13.05 -15.44 -12.48
C SER A 43 -13.36 -15.66 -13.95
N ILE A 44 -12.88 -14.84 -14.89
CA ILE A 44 -13.09 -15.07 -16.32
C ILE A 44 -12.47 -16.39 -16.79
N GLN A 45 -11.22 -16.68 -16.40
CA GLN A 45 -10.55 -17.93 -16.79
C GLN A 45 -11.36 -19.16 -16.36
N TYR A 46 -11.84 -19.17 -15.11
CA TYR A 46 -12.61 -20.30 -14.59
C TYR A 46 -14.07 -20.33 -15.07
N LEU A 47 -14.76 -19.19 -15.15
CA LEU A 47 -16.17 -19.12 -15.57
C LEU A 47 -16.37 -19.39 -17.06
N TYR A 48 -15.44 -18.93 -17.91
CA TYR A 48 -15.51 -19.19 -19.34
C TYR A 48 -15.33 -20.67 -19.65
N ALA A 49 -14.46 -21.35 -18.91
CA ALA A 49 -14.28 -22.80 -19.01
C ALA A 49 -15.55 -23.61 -18.70
N HIS A 50 -16.46 -23.07 -17.88
CA HIS A 50 -17.67 -23.81 -17.44
C HIS A 50 -18.96 -23.36 -18.14
N THR A 51 -19.10 -22.08 -18.49
CA THR A 51 -20.37 -21.54 -19.02
C THR A 51 -20.37 -21.42 -20.54
N HIS A 52 -19.20 -21.47 -21.18
CA HIS A 52 -18.99 -21.29 -22.63
C HIS A 52 -19.63 -20.01 -23.22
N SER A 53 -20.06 -19.08 -22.36
CA SER A 53 -20.66 -17.80 -22.73
C SER A 53 -19.79 -16.69 -22.17
N LEU A 54 -19.14 -15.96 -23.07
CA LEU A 54 -18.22 -14.88 -22.73
C LEU A 54 -18.95 -13.71 -22.07
N VAL A 55 -20.18 -13.41 -22.51
CA VAL A 55 -21.01 -12.34 -21.97
C VAL A 55 -21.43 -12.66 -20.53
N PHE A 56 -21.96 -13.86 -20.28
CA PHE A 56 -22.39 -14.27 -18.95
C PHE A 56 -21.21 -14.39 -17.97
N SER A 57 -20.09 -14.97 -18.41
CA SER A 57 -18.85 -15.07 -17.63
C SER A 57 -18.31 -13.72 -17.20
N SER A 58 -18.30 -12.75 -18.12
CA SER A 58 -17.75 -11.41 -17.87
C SER A 58 -18.61 -10.64 -16.87
N ILE A 59 -19.95 -10.69 -17.00
CA ILE A 59 -20.87 -10.01 -16.07
C ILE A 59 -20.72 -10.59 -14.66
N LEU A 60 -20.69 -11.91 -14.51
CA LEU A 60 -20.54 -12.55 -13.22
C LEU A 60 -19.15 -12.27 -12.61
N ALA A 61 -18.09 -12.29 -13.42
CA ALA A 61 -16.74 -11.95 -12.99
C ALA A 61 -16.62 -10.50 -12.49
N ILE A 62 -17.28 -9.53 -13.15
CA ILE A 62 -17.34 -8.14 -12.68
C ILE A 62 -18.02 -8.06 -11.32
N PHE A 63 -19.14 -8.77 -11.14
CA PHE A 63 -19.88 -8.75 -9.88
C PHE A 63 -19.05 -9.31 -8.72
N ILE A 64 -18.38 -10.45 -8.95
CA ILE A 64 -17.48 -11.07 -7.97
C ILE A 64 -16.28 -10.15 -7.67
N ALA A 65 -15.68 -9.55 -8.70
CA ALA A 65 -14.54 -8.63 -8.57
C ALA A 65 -14.88 -7.38 -7.75
N LEU A 66 -16.07 -6.80 -7.94
CA LEU A 66 -16.52 -5.63 -7.17
C LEU A 66 -16.74 -5.96 -5.69
N VAL A 67 -17.39 -7.10 -5.40
CA VAL A 67 -17.64 -7.56 -4.02
C VAL A 67 -16.32 -7.86 -3.30
N ILE A 68 -15.42 -8.60 -3.94
CA ILE A 68 -14.12 -8.98 -3.34
C ILE A 68 -13.20 -7.76 -3.24
N GLY A 69 -13.22 -6.86 -4.23
CA GLY A 69 -12.49 -5.59 -4.21
C GLY A 69 -12.84 -4.73 -2.99
N GLY A 70 -14.11 -4.72 -2.54
CA GLY A 70 -14.53 -3.96 -1.35
C GLY A 70 -13.94 -4.45 -0.02
N ILE A 71 -13.72 -5.76 0.12
CA ILE A 71 -13.24 -6.40 1.37
C ILE A 71 -11.71 -6.60 1.35
N SER A 72 -11.11 -6.51 0.16
CA SER A 72 -9.70 -6.78 -0.13
C SER A 72 -8.68 -6.07 0.77
N PHE A 73 -8.98 -4.87 1.29
CA PHE A 73 -8.05 -4.14 2.15
C PHE A 73 -7.83 -4.85 3.50
N VAL A 74 -8.85 -5.51 4.03
CA VAL A 74 -8.72 -6.32 5.26
C VAL A 74 -7.81 -7.52 5.01
N PHE A 75 -8.01 -8.20 3.87
CA PHE A 75 -7.17 -9.32 3.45
C PHE A 75 -5.72 -8.91 3.19
N TYR A 76 -5.50 -7.77 2.54
CA TYR A 76 -4.16 -7.21 2.33
C TYR A 76 -3.44 -6.95 3.65
N ARG A 77 -4.13 -6.34 4.63
CA ARG A 77 -3.56 -6.14 5.97
C ARG A 77 -3.24 -7.47 6.67
N ALA A 78 -4.11 -8.46 6.53
CA ALA A 78 -3.89 -9.79 7.08
C ALA A 78 -2.66 -10.46 6.45
N MET A 79 -2.52 -10.41 5.12
CA MET A 79 -1.36 -10.95 4.40
C MET A 79 -0.06 -10.23 4.77
N LEU A 80 -0.07 -8.89 4.86
CA LEU A 80 1.08 -8.13 5.35
C LEU A 80 1.46 -8.52 6.78
N GLY A 81 0.47 -8.66 7.66
CA GLY A 81 0.67 -9.10 9.04
C GLY A 81 1.35 -10.47 9.08
N ILE A 82 0.82 -11.44 8.33
CA ILE A 82 1.38 -12.80 8.23
C ILE A 82 2.82 -12.78 7.69
N ALA A 83 3.07 -12.04 6.60
CA ALA A 83 4.40 -11.95 6.00
C ALA A 83 5.43 -11.37 6.99
N ILE A 84 5.10 -10.25 7.63
CA ILE A 84 5.97 -9.61 8.63
C ILE A 84 6.17 -10.54 9.83
N GLY A 85 5.09 -11.17 10.32
CA GLY A 85 5.15 -12.09 11.45
C GLY A 85 6.04 -13.30 11.21
N ILE A 86 5.99 -13.89 10.01
CA ILE A 86 6.87 -14.99 9.60
C ILE A 86 8.32 -14.52 9.47
N ILE A 87 8.57 -13.36 8.88
CA ILE A 87 9.94 -12.83 8.73
C ILE A 87 10.56 -12.61 10.11
N ILE A 88 9.86 -11.94 11.02
CA ILE A 88 10.35 -11.66 12.37
C ILE A 88 10.56 -12.96 13.15
N SER A 89 9.59 -13.88 13.13
CA SER A 89 9.71 -15.16 13.84
C SER A 89 10.89 -15.99 13.32
N THR A 90 11.18 -15.94 12.02
CA THR A 90 12.32 -16.63 11.40
C THR A 90 13.66 -16.00 11.79
N ILE A 91 13.74 -14.66 11.86
CA ILE A 91 14.95 -13.96 12.30
C ILE A 91 15.26 -14.33 13.76
N ILE A 92 14.24 -14.31 14.61
CA ILE A 92 14.37 -14.63 16.03
C ILE A 92 14.69 -16.13 16.21
N SER A 93 14.05 -17.03 15.47
CA SER A 93 14.32 -18.47 15.62
C SER A 93 15.74 -18.84 15.23
N ARG A 94 16.34 -18.16 14.23
CA ARG A 94 17.77 -18.30 13.90
C ARG A 94 18.69 -17.85 15.03
N ALA A 95 18.28 -16.84 15.81
CA ALA A 95 19.07 -16.31 16.91
C ALA A 95 18.98 -17.15 18.19
N TYR A 96 17.84 -17.79 18.46
CA TYR A 96 17.56 -18.46 19.74
C TYR A 96 17.29 -19.97 19.64
N GLY A 97 17.28 -20.55 18.43
CA GLY A 97 17.15 -22.00 18.24
C GLY A 97 15.78 -22.58 18.61
N PHE A 98 14.69 -21.84 18.38
CA PHE A 98 13.34 -22.27 18.74
C PHE A 98 12.83 -23.49 17.95
N SER A 99 11.99 -24.30 18.60
CA SER A 99 11.33 -25.46 17.96
C SER A 99 10.25 -25.03 16.96
N GLY A 100 9.85 -25.92 16.04
CA GLY A 100 8.86 -25.61 15.01
C GLY A 100 7.51 -25.11 15.55
N ILE A 101 7.03 -25.66 16.67
CA ILE A 101 5.77 -25.24 17.32
C ILE A 101 5.93 -23.83 17.92
N GLN A 102 7.07 -23.55 18.55
CA GLN A 102 7.37 -22.22 19.09
C GLN A 102 7.46 -21.17 17.98
N LEU A 103 8.04 -21.52 16.82
CA LEU A 103 8.13 -20.65 15.65
C LEU A 103 6.74 -20.30 15.11
N ILE A 104 5.83 -21.27 15.03
CA ILE A 104 4.44 -21.03 14.62
C ILE A 104 3.74 -20.11 15.63
N ALA A 105 3.88 -20.37 16.93
CA ALA A 105 3.28 -19.52 17.96
C ALA A 105 3.80 -18.07 17.90
N LEU A 106 5.12 -17.88 17.76
CA LEU A 106 5.75 -16.57 17.55
C LEU A 106 5.26 -15.89 16.27
N ALA A 107 5.16 -16.64 15.18
CA ALA A 107 4.64 -16.12 13.91
C ALA A 107 3.21 -15.60 14.08
N VAL A 108 2.33 -16.34 14.76
CA VAL A 108 0.94 -15.91 15.01
C VAL A 108 0.90 -14.63 15.85
N VAL A 109 1.67 -14.57 16.94
CA VAL A 109 1.72 -13.39 17.82
C VAL A 109 2.24 -12.16 17.07
N PHE A 110 3.36 -12.28 16.35
CA PHE A 110 3.89 -11.16 15.57
C PHE A 110 2.99 -10.80 14.39
N SER A 111 2.29 -11.75 13.79
CA SER A 111 1.32 -11.47 12.73
C SER A 111 0.14 -10.65 13.25
N ALA A 112 -0.37 -10.98 14.45
CA ALA A 112 -1.43 -10.20 15.08
C ALA A 112 -0.95 -8.77 15.40
N ILE A 113 0.22 -8.63 16.01
CA ILE A 113 0.83 -7.31 16.29
C ILE A 113 1.02 -6.51 15.01
N ALA A 114 1.62 -7.13 13.98
CA ALA A 114 1.85 -6.50 12.68
C ALA A 114 0.53 -6.12 11.99
N TYR A 115 -0.52 -6.94 12.10
CA TYR A 115 -1.85 -6.61 11.58
C TYR A 115 -2.44 -5.35 12.23
N PHE A 116 -2.34 -5.22 13.56
CA PHE A 116 -2.80 -4.01 14.26
C PHE A 116 -1.96 -2.79 13.89
N LEU A 117 -0.64 -2.96 13.80
CA LEU A 117 0.28 -1.90 13.41
C LEU A 117 0.20 -1.54 11.93
N SER A 118 -0.33 -2.41 11.07
CA SER A 118 -0.30 -2.21 9.62
C SER A 118 -1.06 -0.95 9.18
N LYS A 119 -2.12 -0.54 9.90
CA LYS A 119 -2.81 0.75 9.63
C LYS A 119 -1.82 1.90 9.70
N TYR A 120 -1.02 1.92 10.78
CA TYR A 120 -0.08 3.00 11.05
C TYR A 120 1.16 2.93 10.16
N ILE A 121 1.68 1.73 9.91
CA ILE A 121 2.83 1.52 9.04
C ILE A 121 2.51 2.00 7.62
N VAL A 122 1.33 1.67 7.09
CA VAL A 122 0.91 2.11 5.75
C VAL A 122 0.77 3.63 5.67
N VAL A 123 0.16 4.26 6.68
CA VAL A 123 0.04 5.72 6.76
C VAL A 123 1.42 6.40 6.76
N ILE A 124 2.31 5.95 7.64
CA ILE A 124 3.65 6.52 7.77
C ILE A 124 4.46 6.32 6.48
N ALA A 125 4.42 5.13 5.90
CA ALA A 125 5.14 4.82 4.67
C ALA A 125 4.67 5.70 3.50
N LEU A 126 3.37 5.94 3.36
CA LEU A 126 2.82 6.76 2.29
C LEU A 126 3.06 8.25 2.53
N ALA A 127 2.98 8.72 3.78
CA ALA A 127 3.38 10.07 4.13
C ALA A 127 4.85 10.32 3.80
N LEU A 128 5.72 9.35 4.10
CA LEU A 128 7.15 9.43 3.81
C LEU A 128 7.46 9.40 2.31
N LEU A 129 6.80 8.52 1.56
CA LEU A 129 6.92 8.49 0.10
C LEU A 129 6.43 9.80 -0.53
N GLY A 130 5.28 10.30 -0.08
CA GLY A 130 4.71 11.55 -0.55
C GLY A 130 5.63 12.76 -0.28
N SER A 131 6.16 12.86 0.94
CA SER A 131 7.11 13.94 1.29
C SER A 131 8.43 13.83 0.53
N ALA A 132 8.93 12.61 0.28
CA ALA A 132 10.13 12.38 -0.53
C ALA A 132 9.91 12.81 -1.99
N MET A 133 8.72 12.56 -2.57
CA MET A 133 8.38 13.03 -3.92
C MET A 133 8.32 14.56 -4.00
N ILE A 134 7.77 15.21 -2.96
CA ILE A 134 7.77 16.68 -2.86
C ILE A 134 9.21 17.20 -2.79
N TYR A 135 10.06 16.64 -1.93
CA TYR A 135 11.47 17.02 -1.82
C TYR A 135 12.19 16.92 -3.17
N LEU A 136 12.09 15.78 -3.84
CA LEU A 136 12.73 15.56 -5.13
C LEU A 136 12.18 16.51 -6.22
N GLY A 137 10.88 16.79 -6.20
CA GLY A 137 10.27 17.75 -7.12
C GLY A 137 10.77 19.19 -6.89
N LEU A 138 10.87 19.63 -5.64
CA LEU A 138 11.34 20.98 -5.30
C LEU A 138 12.82 21.17 -5.64
N VAL A 139 13.67 20.19 -5.31
CA VAL A 139 15.10 20.22 -5.66
C VAL A 139 15.29 20.24 -7.18
N ARG A 140 14.50 19.48 -7.94
CA ARG A 140 14.53 19.51 -9.41
C ARG A 140 14.07 20.83 -10.00
N LEU A 141 13.20 21.58 -9.31
CA LEU A 141 12.81 22.92 -9.71
C LEU A 141 13.89 23.98 -9.41
N GLY A 142 15.00 23.59 -8.80
CA GLY A 142 16.11 24.50 -8.44
C GLY A 142 15.91 25.20 -7.10
N ILE A 143 14.97 24.74 -6.27
CA ILE A 143 14.82 25.24 -4.90
C ILE A 143 15.96 24.66 -4.06
N ASP A 144 16.49 25.50 -3.18
CA ASP A 144 17.56 25.11 -2.27
C ASP A 144 17.19 23.88 -1.43
N ILE A 145 18.19 23.03 -1.19
CA ILE A 145 18.03 21.73 -0.54
C ILE A 145 17.49 21.90 0.88
N PHE A 146 17.95 22.90 1.62
CA PHE A 146 17.54 23.13 3.00
C PHE A 146 16.07 23.54 3.06
N PHE A 147 15.64 24.47 2.19
CA PHE A 147 14.23 24.84 2.10
C PHE A 147 13.35 23.69 1.62
N SER A 148 13.80 22.90 0.65
CA SER A 148 13.07 21.72 0.16
C SER A 148 12.88 20.67 1.27
N LEU A 149 13.89 20.48 2.13
CA LEU A 149 13.83 19.58 3.27
C LEU A 149 12.81 20.07 4.32
N ILE A 150 12.80 21.37 4.63
CA ILE A 150 11.83 21.94 5.57
C ILE A 150 10.40 21.76 5.06
N ILE A 151 10.13 22.09 3.80
CA ILE A 151 8.79 21.98 3.22
C ILE A 151 8.34 20.51 3.21
N SER A 152 9.20 19.58 2.80
CA SER A 152 8.87 18.15 2.81
C SER A 152 8.65 17.59 4.22
N ALA A 153 9.43 18.03 5.21
CA ALA A 153 9.24 17.63 6.61
C ALA A 153 7.90 18.13 7.17
N ILE A 154 7.53 19.38 6.90
CA ILE A 154 6.22 19.93 7.28
C ILE A 154 5.10 19.11 6.63
N MET A 155 5.24 18.80 5.33
CA MET A 155 4.25 17.99 4.61
C MET A 155 4.15 16.56 5.12
N PHE A 156 5.25 15.96 5.59
CA PHE A 156 5.24 14.65 6.24
C PHE A 156 4.45 14.70 7.54
N VAL A 157 4.76 15.65 8.44
CA VAL A 157 4.09 15.78 9.74
C VAL A 157 2.61 16.09 9.57
N ALA A 158 2.26 17.01 8.67
CA ALA A 158 0.88 17.33 8.35
C ALA A 158 0.12 16.13 7.78
N GLY A 159 0.76 15.38 6.86
CA GLY A 159 0.20 14.18 6.25
C GLY A 159 -0.09 13.07 7.26
N VAL A 160 0.87 12.79 8.13
CA VAL A 160 0.70 11.87 9.27
C VAL A 160 -0.46 12.35 10.16
N TYR A 161 -0.44 13.60 10.62
CA TYR A 161 -1.47 14.11 11.52
C TYR A 161 -2.90 13.98 10.95
N ILE A 162 -3.09 14.33 9.67
CA ILE A 162 -4.39 14.25 9.00
C ILE A 162 -4.86 12.79 8.89
N GLN A 163 -3.97 11.89 8.46
CA GLN A 163 -4.32 10.48 8.26
C GLN A 163 -4.55 9.72 9.57
N PHE A 164 -3.94 10.14 10.68
CA PHE A 164 -4.16 9.55 12.00
C PHE A 164 -5.45 10.06 12.67
N ARG A 165 -5.90 11.27 12.33
CA ARG A 165 -7.17 11.83 12.82
C ARG A 165 -8.40 11.22 12.12
N GLY A 166 -8.22 10.70 10.90
CA GLY A 166 -9.26 10.01 10.10
C GLY A 166 -9.44 8.52 10.42
#